data_AF-A0A1Q5QTM4-F1
#
_entry.id   AF-A0A1Q5QTM4-F1
#
_cell.length_a   1.000
_cell.length_b   1.000
_cell.length_c   1.000
_cell.angle_alpha   90.00
_cell.angle_beta   90.00
_cell.angle_gamma   90.00
#
_symmetry.space_group_name_H-M   'P 1'
#
loop_
_entity.id
_entity.type
_entity.pdbx_description
1 polymer ?
#
loop_
_entity_poly.entity_id
_entity_poly.type
_entity_poly.pdbx_seq_one_letter_code
_entity_poly.pdbx_strand_id
1 'polypeptide(L)'
;WEHEAVLEKVQHRLDQDPNKMTLRRQTAEHPFGTIKAWMGATHFLMRRRHKVATEMALNVLAYNMKRVIAILGCATLLEAMQT
;
A
#
# COMPACT_ATOMS: atom_id res chain seq x y z
N TRP A 1 -11.87 -21.03 -20.56
CA TRP A 1 -11.04 -20.59 -19.42
C TRP A 1 -11.95 -20.23 -18.25
N GLU A 2 -11.65 -20.62 -17.01
CA GLU A 2 -12.59 -20.49 -15.89
C GLU A 2 -12.70 -19.07 -15.30
N HIS A 3 -11.77 -18.16 -15.63
CA HIS A 3 -11.69 -16.81 -15.04
C HIS A 3 -11.55 -15.67 -16.07
N GLU A 4 -11.84 -15.93 -17.34
CA GLU A 4 -11.69 -14.97 -18.44
C GLU A 4 -12.51 -13.69 -18.23
N ALA A 5 -13.74 -13.82 -17.73
CA ALA A 5 -14.61 -12.70 -17.40
C ALA A 5 -14.00 -11.72 -16.37
N VAL A 6 -13.09 -12.18 -15.50
CA VAL A 6 -12.39 -11.30 -14.55
C VAL A 6 -11.38 -10.41 -15.27
N LEU A 7 -10.66 -10.98 -16.23
CA LEU A 7 -9.69 -10.24 -17.05
C LEU A 7 -10.40 -9.23 -17.95
N GLU A 8 -11.50 -9.63 -18.59
CA GLU A 8 -12.33 -8.71 -19.39
C GLU A 8 -12.85 -7.54 -18.55
N LYS A 9 -13.29 -7.78 -17.32
CA LYS A 9 -13.73 -6.72 -16.40
C LYS A 9 -12.60 -5.78 -15.98
N VAL A 10 -11.37 -6.27 -15.86
CA VAL A 10 -10.19 -5.42 -15.63
C VAL A 10 -9.91 -4.58 -16.87
N GLN A 11 -9.89 -5.21 -18.04
CA GLN A 11 -9.64 -4.55 -19.32
C GLN A 11 -10.64 -3.43 -19.58
N HIS A 12 -11.94 -3.71 -19.42
CA HIS A 12 -12.99 -2.70 -19.60
C HIS A 12 -12.81 -1.49 -18.67
N ARG A 13 -12.36 -1.69 -17.43
CA ARG A 13 -12.09 -0.58 -16.49
C ARG A 13 -10.87 0.26 -16.88
N LEU A 14 -9.89 -0.35 -17.55
CA LEU A 14 -8.70 0.32 -18.07
C LEU A 14 -9.01 1.07 -19.37
N ASP A 15 -9.83 0.49 -20.24
CA ASP A 15 -10.27 1.14 -21.48
C ASP A 15 -11.08 2.41 -21.18
N GLN A 16 -11.93 2.37 -20.14
CA GLN A 16 -12.70 3.53 -19.67
C GLN A 16 -11.85 4.65 -19.05
N ASP A 17 -10.66 4.32 -18.54
CA ASP A 17 -9.75 5.31 -17.94
C ASP A 17 -8.29 4.86 -18.09
N PRO A 18 -7.66 5.21 -19.22
CA PRO A 18 -6.29 4.80 -19.54
C PRO A 18 -5.25 5.30 -18.53
N ASN A 19 -5.56 6.35 -17.75
CA ASN A 19 -4.64 6.92 -16.78
C ASN A 19 -4.53 6.09 -15.49
N LYS A 20 -5.44 5.14 -15.24
CA LYS A 20 -5.47 4.33 -14.01
C LYS A 20 -4.15 3.62 -13.71
N MET A 21 -3.49 3.06 -14.72
CA MET A 21 -2.21 2.36 -14.52
C MET A 21 -1.09 3.32 -14.13
N THR A 22 -1.04 4.50 -14.74
CA THR A 22 -0.07 5.55 -14.40
C THR A 22 -0.31 6.05 -12.97
N LEU A 23 -1.55 6.32 -12.60
CA LEU A 23 -1.92 6.75 -11.25
C LEU A 23 -1.55 5.68 -10.20
N ARG A 24 -1.85 4.40 -10.49
CA ARG A 24 -1.51 3.29 -9.60
C ARG A 24 -0.01 3.18 -9.38
N ARG A 25 0.80 3.31 -10.44
CA ARG A 25 2.26 3.33 -10.36
C ARG A 25 2.77 4.44 -9.43
N GLN A 26 2.21 5.64 -9.54
CA GLN A 26 2.61 6.81 -8.77
C GLN A 26 2.16 6.76 -7.30
N THR A 27 0.99 6.19 -7.03
CA THR A 27 0.35 6.30 -5.71
C THR A 27 0.48 5.05 -4.86
N ALA A 28 0.29 3.87 -5.44
CA ALA A 28 0.22 2.61 -4.70
C ALA A 28 1.48 1.75 -4.87
N GLU A 29 1.97 1.59 -6.11
CA GLU A 29 3.04 0.62 -6.39
C GLU A 29 4.35 0.99 -5.73
N HIS A 30 4.70 2.28 -5.70
CA HIS A 30 5.92 2.72 -5.03
C HIS A 30 5.89 2.45 -3.51
N PRO A 31 4.85 2.85 -2.73
CA PRO A 31 4.71 2.46 -1.33
C PRO A 31 4.75 0.95 -1.08
N PHE A 32 4.02 0.19 -1.88
CA PHE A 32 4.00 -1.27 -1.76
C PHE A 32 5.38 -1.87 -2.01
N GLY A 33 6.14 -1.36 -2.99
CA GLY A 33 7.51 -1.76 -3.26
C GLY A 33 8.44 -1.51 -2.07
N THR A 34 8.36 -0.32 -1.46
CA THR A 34 9.16 0.02 -0.27
C THR A 34 8.81 -0.88 0.92
N ILE A 35 7.51 -1.03 1.22
CA ILE A 35 7.05 -1.88 2.32
C ILE A 35 7.50 -3.32 2.10
N LYS A 36 7.32 -3.86 0.90
CA LYS A 36 7.74 -5.23 0.56
C LYS A 36 9.25 -5.40 0.70
N ALA A 37 10.05 -4.41 0.30
CA ALA A 37 11.50 -4.45 0.47
C ALA A 37 11.90 -4.47 1.96
N TRP A 38 11.22 -3.69 2.81
CA TRP A 38 11.46 -3.67 4.26
C TRP A 38 11.03 -4.96 4.96
N MET A 39 9.92 -5.55 4.54
CA MET A 39 9.46 -6.84 5.04
C MET A 39 10.40 -7.99 4.67
N GLY A 40 11.25 -7.79 3.65
CA GLY A 40 12.15 -8.80 3.12
C GLY A 40 11.43 -9.86 2.27
N ALA A 41 12.17 -10.91 1.91
CA ALA A 41 11.66 -12.03 1.12
C ALA A 41 10.98 -13.12 1.98
N THR A 42 10.80 -12.86 3.27
CA THR A 42 10.27 -13.82 4.25
C THR A 42 8.75 -13.81 4.30
N HIS A 43 8.15 -14.91 4.77
CA HIS A 43 6.72 -14.97 5.04
C HIS A 43 6.31 -14.07 6.20
N PHE A 44 5.02 -13.72 6.25
CA PHE A 44 4.42 -13.12 7.45
C PHE A 44 4.72 -13.99 8.67
N LEU A 45 5.04 -13.34 9.79
CA LEU A 45 5.34 -14.01 11.05
C LEU A 45 4.08 -14.67 11.64
N MET A 46 2.92 -14.05 11.38
CA MET A 46 1.64 -14.50 11.92
C MET A 46 0.91 -15.49 11.01
N ARG A 47 0.11 -16.36 11.64
CA ARG A 47 -0.82 -17.27 10.95
C ARG A 47 -2.26 -16.81 11.14
N ARG A 48 -3.13 -17.16 10.18
CA ARG A 48 -4.56 -16.79 10.07
C ARG A 48 -4.78 -15.35 9.59
N ARG A 49 -5.80 -15.16 8.75
CA ARG A 49 -6.07 -13.91 8.02
C ARG A 49 -6.10 -12.65 8.90
N HIS A 50 -6.80 -12.68 10.03
CA HIS A 50 -6.93 -11.50 10.90
C HIS A 50 -5.57 -11.05 11.46
N LYS A 51 -4.71 -11.99 11.87
CA LYS A 51 -3.38 -11.65 12.41
C LYS A 51 -2.43 -11.15 11.31
N VAL A 52 -2.46 -11.79 10.14
CA VAL A 52 -1.69 -11.34 8.95
C VAL A 52 -2.12 -9.94 8.52
N ALA A 53 -3.42 -9.64 8.56
CA ALA A 53 -3.93 -8.31 8.27
C ALA A 53 -3.40 -7.26 9.26
N THR A 54 -3.32 -7.59 10.55
CA THR A 54 -2.70 -6.72 11.56
C THR A 54 -1.21 -6.49 11.28
N GLU A 55 -0.45 -7.53 10.93
CA GLU A 55 0.97 -7.42 10.58
C GLU A 55 1.17 -6.50 9.35
N MET A 56 0.35 -6.66 8.32
CA MET A 56 0.35 -5.76 7.16
C MET A 56 -0.01 -4.32 7.56
N ALA A 57 -1.02 -4.12 8.42
CA ALA A 57 -1.44 -2.81 8.87
C ALA A 57 -0.32 -2.08 9.65
N LEU A 58 0.44 -2.80 10.49
CA LEU A 58 1.59 -2.23 11.20
C LEU A 58 2.71 -1.81 10.25
N ASN A 59 3.00 -2.60 9.21
CA ASN A 59 3.97 -2.23 8.18
C ASN A 59 3.55 -0.96 7.42
N VAL A 60 2.28 -0.89 7.03
CA VAL A 60 1.70 0.31 6.37
C VAL A 60 1.76 1.53 7.29
N LEU A 61 1.42 1.37 8.58
CA LEU A 61 1.50 2.45 9.57
C LEU A 61 2.94 2.95 9.72
N ALA A 62 3.90 2.05 9.88
CA ALA A 62 5.31 2.43 10.00
C ALA A 62 5.83 3.18 8.75
N TYR A 63 5.46 2.72 7.55
CA TYR A 63 5.77 3.43 6.31
C TYR A 63 5.15 4.83 6.28
N ASN A 64 3.86 4.95 6.62
CA ASN A 64 3.16 6.23 6.63
C ASN A 64 3.80 7.20 7.63
N MET A 65 4.11 6.75 8.85
CA MET A 65 4.77 7.59 9.86
C MET A 65 6.14 8.06 9.36
N LYS A 66 6.96 7.16 8.80
CA LYS A 66 8.26 7.57 8.21
C LYS A 66 8.09 8.58 7.07
N ARG A 67 7.12 8.38 6.19
CA ARG A 67 6.86 9.31 5.07
C ARG A 67 6.40 10.67 5.58
N VAL A 68 5.46 10.72 6.52
CA VAL A 68 4.94 11.97 7.06
C VAL A 68 6.04 12.73 7.79
N ILE A 69 6.86 12.06 8.60
CA ILE A 69 8.03 12.66 9.23
C ILE A 69 9.01 13.21 8.19
N ALA A 70 9.23 12.51 7.07
CA ALA A 70 10.12 12.99 6.01
C ALA A 70 9.57 14.22 5.26
N ILE A 71 8.24 14.37 5.15
CA ILE A 71 7.59 15.49 4.44
C ILE A 71 7.41 16.71 5.36
N LEU A 72 6.91 16.49 6.57
CA LEU A 72 6.50 17.55 7.50
C LEU A 72 7.52 17.81 8.61
N GLY A 73 8.38 16.84 8.92
CA GLY A 73 9.22 16.87 10.12
C GLY A 73 8.49 16.35 11.38
N CYS A 74 9.29 16.04 12.42
CA CYS A 74 8.77 15.47 13.66
C CYS A 74 7.95 16.47 14.49
N ALA A 75 8.42 17.72 14.61
CA ALA A 75 7.77 18.74 15.43
C ALA A 75 6.35 19.06 14.94
N THR A 76 6.19 19.35 13.64
CA THR A 76 4.90 19.64 13.02
C THR A 76 3.94 18.45 13.11
N LEU A 77 4.43 17.22 12.98
CA LEU A 77 3.60 16.04 13.17
C LEU A 77 3.09 15.93 14.61
N LEU A 78 3.94 16.14 15.61
CA LEU A 78 3.55 16.05 17.02
C LEU A 78 2.52 17.12 17.38
N GLU A 79 2.68 18.35 16.88
CA GLU A 79 1.70 19.43 17.07
C GLU A 79 0.34 19.06 16.48
N ALA A 80 0.31 18.53 15.25
CA ALA A 80 -0.92 18.11 14.59
C ALA A 80 -1.63 16.91 15.28
N MET A 81 -0.94 16.15 16.13
CA MET A 81 -1.52 15.03 16.88
C MET A 81 -2.08 15.45 18.25
N GLN A 82 -1.82 16.67 18.71
CA GLN A 82 -2.30 17.18 20.00
C GLN A 82 -3.71 17.76 19.95
N THR A 83 -4.26 17.94 18.75
CA THR A 83 -5.64 18.38 18.48
C THR A 83 -6.60 17.20 18.39
#